data_AF-A0A7X9I938-F1
#
_entry.id   AF-A0A7X9I938-F1
#
_cell.length_a   1.000
_cell.length_b   1.000
_cell.length_c   1.000
_cell.angle_alpha   90.00
_cell.angle_beta   90.00
_cell.angle_gamma   90.00
#
_symmetry.space_group_name_H-M   'P 1'
#
loop_
_entity.id
_entity.type
_entity.pdbx_description
1 polymer ?
#
loop_
_entity_poly.entity_id
_entity_poly.type
_entity_poly.pdbx_seq_one_letter_code
_entity_poly.pdbx_strand_id
1 'polypeptide(L)'
;MKTLKFFLTCLVVMTFFGLASYSQGNEKTTYYWDSGEIHPSLPGVSEAVTGSYSGIYTVWDFKYQWRANGTYTGDISGTVYYTSAVEQCNGKDWMPGSVVTCTLRIHVQDKNGTLYYTEHHIYHQTINANGELTSDVYKEFILP
;
A
#
# COMPACT_ATOMS: atom_id res chain seq x y z
N MET A 1 13.01 -34.02 -43.14
CA MET A 1 11.80 -33.27 -42.71
C MET A 1 11.40 -33.49 -41.25
N LYS A 2 11.48 -34.71 -40.68
CA LYS A 2 11.07 -34.96 -39.28
C LYS A 2 11.94 -34.20 -38.25
N THR A 3 13.25 -34.16 -38.48
CA THR A 3 14.22 -33.48 -37.60
C THR A 3 14.01 -31.96 -37.56
N LEU A 4 13.73 -31.34 -38.71
CA LEU A 4 13.46 -29.90 -38.80
C LEU A 4 12.19 -29.50 -38.04
N LYS A 5 11.14 -30.32 -38.10
CA LYS A 5 9.90 -30.11 -37.34
C LYS A 5 10.14 -30.19 -35.83
N PHE A 6 10.97 -31.14 -35.39
CA PHE A 6 11.33 -31.27 -33.98
C PHE A 6 12.04 -30.02 -33.44
N PHE A 7 13.06 -29.53 -34.17
CA PHE A 7 13.77 -28.30 -33.77
C PHE A 7 12.86 -27.07 -33.73
N LEU A 8 11.95 -26.95 -34.70
CA LEU A 8 11.00 -25.83 -34.73
C LEU A 8 10.03 -25.88 -33.54
N THR A 9 9.53 -27.06 -33.18
CA THR A 9 8.66 -27.24 -32.00
C THR A 9 9.40 -26.88 -30.71
N CYS A 10 10.65 -27.33 -30.54
CA CYS A 10 11.46 -26.98 -29.38
C CYS A 10 11.70 -25.46 -29.29
N LEU A 11 11.97 -24.80 -30.42
CA LEU A 11 12.15 -23.34 -30.46
C LEU A 11 10.89 -22.59 -30.02
N VAL A 12 9.72 -22.97 -30.54
CA VAL A 12 8.42 -22.37 -30.19
C VAL A 12 8.10 -22.54 -28.71
N VAL A 13 8.37 -23.73 -28.16
CA VAL A 13 8.16 -24.01 -26.74
C VAL A 13 9.09 -23.15 -25.87
N MET A 14 10.37 -23.06 -26.23
CA MET A 14 11.34 -22.25 -25.48
C MET A 14 11.02 -20.74 -25.55
N THR A 15 10.59 -20.22 -26.70
CA THR A 15 10.18 -18.81 -26.81
C THR A 15 8.89 -18.53 -26.05
N PHE A 16 7.92 -19.45 -26.06
CA PHE A 16 6.70 -19.31 -25.26
C PHE A 16 7.00 -19.25 -23.76
N PHE A 17 7.83 -20.17 -23.24
CA PHE A 17 8.21 -20.16 -21.83
C PHE A 17 9.09 -18.95 -21.46
N GLY A 18 10.01 -18.53 -22.34
CA GLY A 18 10.79 -17.31 -22.15
C GLY A 18 9.92 -16.05 -22.08
N LEU A 19 8.96 -15.90 -22.99
CA LEU A 19 8.02 -14.77 -23.01
C LEU A 19 7.07 -14.80 -21.82
N ALA A 20 6.54 -15.97 -21.45
CA ALA A 20 5.70 -16.12 -20.27
C ALA A 20 6.46 -15.73 -18.98
N SER A 21 7.73 -16.14 -18.86
CA SER A 21 8.57 -15.80 -17.70
C SER A 21 8.90 -14.30 -17.66
N TYR A 22 9.10 -13.66 -18.81
CA TYR A 22 9.29 -12.21 -18.91
C TYR A 22 8.02 -11.42 -18.57
N SER A 23 6.85 -11.90 -19.01
CA SER A 23 5.55 -11.29 -18.67
C SER A 23 5.14 -11.45 -17.21
N GLN A 24 5.78 -12.38 -16.49
CA GLN A 24 5.71 -12.54 -15.04
C GLN A 24 6.77 -11.71 -14.31
N GLY A 25 7.35 -10.71 -14.98
CA GLY A 25 8.30 -9.78 -14.37
C GLY A 25 7.72 -9.22 -13.07
N ASN A 26 8.23 -9.74 -11.94
CA ASN A 26 7.99 -9.21 -10.60
C ASN A 26 8.72 -7.87 -10.49
N GLU A 27 8.29 -6.88 -11.26
CA GLU A 27 8.86 -5.54 -11.22
C GLU A 27 8.44 -4.92 -9.90
N LYS A 28 9.39 -4.92 -8.97
CA LYS A 28 9.25 -4.24 -7.69
C LYS A 28 9.65 -2.79 -7.89
N THR A 29 8.67 -1.90 -7.95
CA THR A 29 8.94 -0.45 -8.04
C THR A 29 8.77 0.18 -6.67
N THR A 30 9.76 0.97 -6.25
CA THR A 30 9.77 1.65 -4.95
C THR A 30 9.90 3.15 -5.15
N TYR A 31 9.00 3.91 -4.53
CA TYR A 31 8.97 5.37 -4.56
C TYR A 31 9.11 5.90 -3.14
N TYR A 32 9.89 6.96 -2.99
CA TYR A 32 10.10 7.67 -1.74
C TYR A 32 9.33 8.98 -1.78
N TRP A 33 8.64 9.29 -0.69
CA TRP A 33 7.87 10.52 -0.53
C TRP A 33 8.26 11.20 0.77
N ASP A 34 8.43 12.51 0.73
CA ASP A 34 8.61 13.37 1.90
C ASP A 34 7.57 14.48 1.81
N SER A 35 6.78 14.66 2.87
CA SER A 35 5.74 15.69 2.90
C SER A 35 6.29 17.11 3.03
N GLY A 36 7.53 17.26 3.48
CA GLY A 36 7.99 18.51 4.09
C GLY A 36 7.24 18.81 5.39
N GLU A 37 7.48 20.00 5.93
CA GLU A 37 6.81 20.49 7.13
C GLU A 37 5.34 20.80 6.86
N ILE A 38 4.46 20.31 7.73
CA ILE A 38 3.01 20.46 7.68
C ILE A 38 2.47 20.76 9.08
N HIS A 39 1.30 21.42 9.13
CA HIS A 39 0.57 21.72 10.38
C HIS A 39 -0.80 21.01 10.41
N PRO A 40 -0.86 19.69 10.67
CA PRO A 40 -2.10 18.95 10.73
C PRO A 40 -2.68 18.87 12.15
N SER A 41 -3.93 18.42 12.26
CA SER A 41 -4.47 17.80 13.47
C SER A 41 -4.19 16.30 13.44
N LEU A 42 -3.60 15.75 14.51
CA LEU A 42 -3.43 14.29 14.65
C LEU A 42 -4.61 13.65 15.37
N PRO A 43 -5.12 12.49 14.91
CA PRO A 43 -6.14 11.74 15.63
C PRO A 43 -5.67 11.36 17.05
N GLY A 44 -6.59 11.40 18.01
CA GLY A 44 -6.30 11.12 19.43
C GLY A 44 -5.47 12.20 20.15
N VAL A 45 -4.99 13.22 19.44
CA VAL A 45 -4.28 14.38 20.00
C VAL A 45 -5.21 15.59 19.94
N SER A 46 -5.43 16.24 21.09
CA SER A 46 -6.39 17.36 21.20
C SER A 46 -5.83 18.70 20.74
N GLU A 47 -4.53 18.79 20.49
CA GLU A 47 -3.84 20.00 20.05
C GLU A 47 -3.44 19.93 18.57
N ALA A 48 -3.21 21.11 17.98
CA ALA A 48 -2.53 21.21 16.70
C ALA A 48 -1.06 20.78 16.86
N VAL A 49 -0.51 20.24 15.78
CA VAL A 49 0.87 19.80 15.77
C VAL A 49 1.60 20.33 14.54
N THR A 50 2.91 20.49 14.69
CA THR A 50 3.82 20.86 13.61
C THR A 50 4.82 19.74 13.38
N GLY A 51 5.00 19.29 12.14
CA GLY A 51 5.94 18.20 11.85
C GLY A 51 5.96 17.76 10.41
N SER A 52 6.44 16.55 10.16
CA SER A 52 6.51 15.98 8.81
C SER A 52 6.33 14.47 8.85
N TYR A 53 6.05 13.89 7.68
CA TYR A 53 6.15 12.45 7.49
C TYR A 53 6.94 12.12 6.22
N SER A 54 7.58 10.95 6.27
CA SER A 54 8.18 10.33 5.10
C SER A 54 7.54 8.98 4.86
N GLY A 55 7.44 8.60 3.59
CA GLY A 55 6.80 7.38 3.18
C GLY A 55 7.60 6.63 2.12
N ILE A 56 7.44 5.32 2.13
CA ILE A 56 7.92 4.42 1.09
C ILE A 56 6.70 3.72 0.52
N TYR A 57 6.53 3.87 -0.78
CA TYR A 57 5.51 3.20 -1.56
C TYR A 57 6.18 2.10 -2.39
N THR A 58 5.74 0.86 -2.25
CA THR A 58 6.27 -0.29 -2.99
C THR A 58 5.14 -1.01 -3.70
N VAL A 59 5.30 -1.23 -5.00
CA VAL A 59 4.39 -2.03 -5.82
C VAL A 59 5.14 -3.24 -6.34
N TRP A 60 4.52 -4.40 -6.27
CA TRP A 60 5.01 -5.61 -6.93
C TRP A 60 3.80 -6.45 -7.34
N ASP A 61 3.82 -6.94 -8.56
CA ASP A 61 2.73 -7.74 -9.13
C ASP A 61 1.37 -7.03 -8.99
N PHE A 62 0.43 -7.64 -8.25
CA PHE A 62 -0.89 -7.14 -7.92
C PHE A 62 -0.97 -6.59 -6.49
N LYS A 63 0.18 -6.29 -5.86
CA LYS A 63 0.24 -5.86 -4.47
C LYS A 63 0.86 -4.49 -4.38
N TYR A 64 0.29 -3.65 -3.54
CA TYR A 64 0.96 -2.43 -3.11
C TYR A 64 1.09 -2.40 -1.59
N GLN A 65 2.12 -1.72 -1.14
CA GLN A 65 2.31 -1.38 0.25
C GLN A 65 2.82 0.04 0.39
N TRP A 66 2.14 0.83 1.22
CA TRP A 66 2.60 2.14 1.65
C TRP A 66 3.00 2.05 3.12
N ARG A 67 4.21 2.51 3.45
CA ARG A 67 4.68 2.63 4.82
C ARG A 67 5.07 4.08 5.04
N ALA A 68 4.44 4.76 5.98
CA ALA A 68 4.80 6.12 6.33
C ALA A 68 5.11 6.23 7.82
N ASN A 69 6.07 7.07 8.16
CA ASN A 69 6.38 7.44 9.53
C ASN A 69 6.48 8.96 9.62
N GLY A 70 5.97 9.53 10.70
CA GLY A 70 6.03 10.96 10.94
C GLY A 70 6.51 11.30 12.33
N THR A 71 7.02 12.53 12.48
CA THR A 71 7.37 13.13 13.76
C THR A 71 6.72 14.49 13.82
N TYR A 72 5.95 14.72 14.88
CA TYR A 72 5.20 15.95 15.07
C TYR A 72 5.38 16.46 16.50
N THR A 73 5.35 17.77 16.69
CA THR A 73 5.44 18.42 17.99
C THR A 73 4.14 19.13 18.27
N GLY A 74 3.54 18.87 19.43
CA GLY A 74 2.35 19.59 19.90
C GLY A 74 2.64 21.06 20.16
N ASP A 75 1.82 21.93 19.58
CA ASP A 75 2.04 23.38 19.64
C ASP A 75 1.86 23.94 21.07
N ILE A 76 1.09 23.26 21.93
CA ILE A 76 0.81 23.69 23.31
C ILE A 76 1.67 22.91 24.30
N SER A 77 1.68 21.58 24.19
CA SER A 77 2.36 20.72 25.17
C SER A 77 3.87 20.60 24.94
N GLY A 78 4.34 20.85 23.71
CA GLY A 78 5.71 20.55 23.28
C GLY A 78 6.01 19.05 23.22
N THR A 79 4.99 18.19 23.32
CA THR A 79 5.14 16.74 23.25
C THR A 79 5.50 16.34 21.83
N VAL A 80 6.51 15.46 21.70
CA VAL A 80 6.89 14.88 20.42
C VAL A 80 6.12 13.58 20.21
N TYR A 81 5.30 13.56 19.17
CA TYR A 81 4.51 12.44 18.70
C TYR A 81 5.20 11.76 17.51
N TYR A 82 5.24 10.44 17.54
CA TYR A 82 5.69 9.60 16.45
C TYR A 82 4.47 8.91 15.85
N THR A 83 4.30 9.07 14.54
CA THR A 83 3.26 8.38 13.81
C THR A 83 3.85 7.28 12.97
N SER A 84 3.11 6.18 12.83
CA SER A 84 3.41 5.15 11.84
C SER A 84 2.12 4.72 11.15
N ALA A 85 2.18 4.56 9.84
CA ALA A 85 1.08 4.11 9.02
C ALA A 85 1.58 3.00 8.09
N VAL A 86 0.85 1.89 8.04
CA VAL A 86 1.13 0.79 7.10
C VAL A 86 -0.16 0.42 6.39
N GLU A 87 -0.19 0.67 5.09
CA GLU A 87 -1.24 0.23 4.20
C GLU A 87 -0.75 -0.90 3.29
N GLN A 88 -1.60 -1.90 3.10
CA GLN A 88 -1.34 -3.02 2.20
C GLN A 88 -2.60 -3.31 1.42
N CYS A 89 -2.46 -3.44 0.10
CA CYS A 89 -3.56 -3.93 -0.72
C CYS A 89 -3.14 -4.98 -1.71
N ASN A 90 -4.11 -5.82 -2.05
CA ASN A 90 -4.06 -6.70 -3.21
C ASN A 90 -5.04 -6.16 -4.25
N GLY A 91 -4.52 -5.60 -5.33
CA GLY A 91 -5.24 -5.11 -6.51
C GLY A 91 -4.23 -4.54 -7.51
N LYS A 92 -4.13 -5.13 -8.71
CA LYS A 92 -3.12 -4.72 -9.69
C LYS A 92 -3.38 -3.31 -10.22
N ASP A 93 -4.59 -3.03 -10.68
CA ASP A 93 -4.87 -1.76 -11.38
C ASP A 93 -6.37 -1.44 -11.41
N TRP A 94 -7.14 -1.80 -10.37
CA TRP A 94 -8.60 -1.68 -10.44
C TRP A 94 -9.18 -2.39 -11.68
N MET A 95 -8.63 -3.56 -12.02
CA MET A 95 -8.96 -4.24 -13.26
C MET A 95 -10.41 -4.74 -13.25
N PRO A 96 -11.08 -4.77 -14.41
CA PRO A 96 -12.41 -5.37 -14.50
C PRO A 96 -12.43 -6.83 -14.02
N GLY A 97 -13.43 -7.18 -13.21
CA GLY A 97 -13.59 -8.51 -12.62
C GLY A 97 -12.70 -8.79 -11.41
N SER A 98 -12.01 -7.79 -10.87
CA SER A 98 -11.12 -7.95 -9.71
C SER A 98 -11.81 -7.64 -8.37
N VAL A 99 -11.19 -8.15 -7.31
CA VAL A 99 -11.52 -7.83 -5.93
C VAL A 99 -10.29 -7.15 -5.33
N VAL A 100 -10.48 -5.92 -4.86
CA VAL A 100 -9.45 -5.14 -4.17
C VAL A 100 -9.69 -5.31 -2.67
N THR A 101 -8.65 -5.72 -1.94
CA THR A 101 -8.70 -5.76 -0.48
C THR A 101 -7.53 -5.00 0.09
N CYS A 102 -7.83 -4.04 0.96
CA CYS A 102 -6.86 -3.18 1.61
C CYS A 102 -6.97 -3.27 3.13
N THR A 103 -5.84 -3.15 3.79
CA THR A 103 -5.76 -2.92 5.23
C THR A 103 -4.82 -1.77 5.51
N LEU A 104 -5.27 -0.79 6.28
CA LEU A 104 -4.46 0.31 6.79
C LEU A 104 -4.42 0.24 8.32
N ARG A 105 -3.25 0.46 8.89
CA ARG A 105 -3.08 0.65 10.34
C ARG A 105 -2.34 1.94 10.60
N ILE A 106 -2.83 2.73 11.56
CA ILE A 106 -2.22 3.97 12.01
C ILE A 106 -1.97 3.87 13.51
N HIS A 107 -0.79 4.30 13.94
CA HIS A 107 -0.43 4.43 15.35
C HIS A 107 0.14 5.83 15.62
N VAL A 108 -0.25 6.42 16.75
CA VAL A 108 0.32 7.66 17.29
C VAL A 108 0.79 7.38 18.72
N GLN A 109 2.07 7.61 18.97
CA GLN A 109 2.69 7.40 20.29
C GLN A 109 3.67 8.52 20.65
N ASP A 110 3.95 8.71 21.93
CA ASP A 110 5.05 9.60 22.35
C ASP A 110 6.41 8.87 22.39
N LYS A 111 7.48 9.61 22.74
CA LYS A 111 8.84 9.06 22.90
C LYS A 111 8.97 7.96 23.96
N ASN A 112 8.04 7.89 24.91
CA ASN A 112 8.04 6.90 25.99
C ASN A 112 7.24 5.64 25.61
N GLY A 113 6.63 5.63 24.40
CA GLY A 113 5.76 4.55 23.95
C GLY A 113 4.33 4.64 24.49
N THR A 114 3.93 5.77 25.09
CA THR A 114 2.52 5.99 25.45
C THR A 114 1.70 6.06 24.17
N LEU A 115 0.73 5.17 24.02
CA LEU A 115 -0.15 5.13 22.86
C LEU A 115 -1.27 6.16 23.02
N TYR A 116 -1.42 7.05 22.05
CA TYR A 116 -2.49 8.06 22.01
C TYR A 116 -3.61 7.64 21.06
N TYR A 117 -3.27 6.88 20.03
CA TYR A 117 -4.23 6.50 19.01
C TYR A 117 -3.78 5.24 18.27
N THR A 118 -4.71 4.33 18.04
CA THR A 118 -4.56 3.24 17.07
C THR A 118 -5.84 3.07 16.29
N GLU A 119 -5.70 2.97 14.97
CA GLU A 119 -6.83 2.82 14.06
C GLU A 119 -6.51 1.81 12.96
N HIS A 120 -7.50 0.97 12.67
CA HIS A 120 -7.40 -0.09 11.69
C HIS A 120 -8.54 0.06 10.66
N HIS A 121 -8.19 0.21 9.39
CA HIS A 121 -9.16 0.21 8.30
C HIS A 121 -9.06 -1.07 7.49
N ILE A 122 -10.21 -1.57 7.05
CA ILE A 122 -10.32 -2.65 6.07
C ILE A 122 -11.24 -2.17 4.97
N TYR A 123 -10.75 -2.24 3.73
CA TYR A 123 -11.53 -1.94 2.53
C TYR A 123 -11.65 -3.21 1.69
N HIS A 124 -12.85 -3.47 1.20
CA HIS A 124 -13.11 -4.55 0.26
C HIS A 124 -14.00 -4.04 -0.87
N GLN A 125 -13.45 -4.00 -2.06
CA GLN A 125 -14.09 -3.44 -3.24
C GLN A 125 -14.16 -4.49 -4.34
N THR A 126 -15.34 -4.64 -4.95
CA THR A 126 -15.53 -5.54 -6.10
C THR A 126 -15.73 -4.72 -7.36
N ILE A 127 -15.02 -5.07 -8.43
CA ILE A 127 -15.09 -4.41 -9.72
C ILE A 127 -15.64 -5.40 -10.73
N ASN A 128 -16.72 -5.05 -11.43
CA ASN A 128 -17.31 -5.93 -12.44
C ASN A 128 -16.46 -5.99 -13.73
N ALA A 129 -16.86 -6.84 -14.68
CA ALA A 129 -16.15 -7.03 -15.95
C ALA A 129 -16.14 -5.78 -16.87
N ASN A 130 -16.90 -4.73 -16.56
CA ASN A 130 -16.88 -3.45 -17.26
C ASN A 130 -15.95 -2.42 -16.59
N GLY A 131 -15.34 -2.76 -15.46
CA GLY A 131 -14.50 -1.85 -14.67
C GLY A 131 -15.28 -1.01 -13.66
N GLU A 132 -16.56 -1.29 -13.43
CA GLU A 132 -17.41 -0.53 -12.50
C GLU A 132 -17.32 -1.13 -11.10
N LEU A 133 -17.23 -0.26 -10.09
CA LEU A 133 -17.32 -0.66 -8.69
C LEU A 133 -18.76 -1.13 -8.38
N THR A 134 -18.93 -2.39 -8.00
CA THR A 134 -20.24 -2.98 -7.71
C THR A 134 -20.48 -3.27 -6.23
N SER A 135 -19.43 -3.31 -5.42
CA SER A 135 -19.56 -3.28 -3.97
C SER A 135 -18.37 -2.58 -3.35
N ASP A 136 -18.62 -1.90 -2.24
CA ASP A 136 -17.62 -1.27 -1.39
C ASP A 136 -18.01 -1.54 0.06
N VAL A 137 -17.12 -2.24 0.78
CA VAL A 137 -17.27 -2.51 2.20
C VAL A 137 -16.09 -1.89 2.92
N TYR A 138 -16.39 -0.84 3.68
CA TYR A 138 -15.47 -0.17 4.57
C TYR A 138 -15.74 -0.56 6.03
N LYS A 139 -14.68 -0.89 6.76
CA LYS A 139 -14.72 -1.12 8.21
C LYS A 139 -13.60 -0.37 8.89
N GLU A 140 -13.94 0.34 9.94
CA GLU A 140 -13.04 1.12 10.78
C GLU A 140 -13.10 0.59 12.21
N PHE A 141 -11.94 0.44 12.83
CA PHE A 141 -11.80 0.04 14.22
C PHE A 141 -10.81 0.96 14.92
N ILE A 142 -11.32 1.77 15.83
CA ILE A 142 -10.49 2.54 16.76
C ILE A 142 -10.23 1.66 17.97
N LEU A 143 -8.95 1.38 18.23
CA LEU A 143 -8.54 0.58 19.38
C LEU A 143 -8.14 1.50 20.54
N PRO A 144 -8.52 1.15 21.78
CA PRO A 144 -8.14 1.90 22.97
C PRO A 144 -6.64 1.83 23.26
#